data_AF-A0A968CKR7-F1
#
_entry.id   AF-A0A968CKR7-F1
#
_cell.length_a   1.000
_cell.length_b   1.000
_cell.length_c   1.000
_cell.angle_alpha   90.00
_cell.angle_beta   90.00
_cell.angle_gamma   90.00
#
_symmetry.space_group_name_H-M   'P 1'
#
loop_
_entity.id
_entity.type
_entity.pdbx_description
1 polymer ?
#
loop_
_entity_poly.entity_id
_entity_poly.type
_entity_poly.pdbx_seq_one_letter_code
_entity_poly.pdbx_strand_id
1 'polypeptide(L)' 'LLGGVPGVPSAEVVVLGGGVVGTHAAKMAAGLGARVVILDVSLHRLRYL' A
#
# COMPACT_ATOMS: atom_id res chain seq x y z
N LEU A 1 9.55 4.59 11.73
CA LEU A 1 9.79 3.40 10.88
C LEU A 1 8.44 2.97 10.34
N LEU A 2 8.28 2.86 9.02
CA LEU A 2 6.99 2.50 8.41
C LEU A 2 6.54 1.08 8.83
N GLY A 3 7.49 0.18 9.10
CA GLY A 3 7.22 -1.21 9.51
C GLY A 3 6.87 -1.43 10.97
N GLY A 4 6.93 -0.37 11.79
CA GLY A 4 6.83 -0.53 13.24
C GLY A 4 7.98 -1.35 13.82
N VAL A 5 7.82 -1.75 15.08
CA VAL A 5 8.75 -2.63 15.83
C VAL A 5 7.90 -3.48 16.78
N PRO A 6 8.41 -4.59 17.34
CA PRO A 6 7.64 -5.38 18.31
C PRO A 6 7.06 -4.50 19.43
N GLY A 7 5.73 -4.48 19.56
CA GLY A 7 5.00 -3.64 20.53
C GLY A 7 4.54 -2.27 20.02
N VAL A 8 4.90 -1.87 18.79
CA VAL A 8 4.44 -0.62 18.16
C VAL A 8 3.84 -0.90 16.78
N PRO A 9 2.62 -0.44 16.49
CA PRO A 9 1.99 -0.70 15.19
C PRO A 9 2.77 -0.08 14.03
N SER A 10 2.70 -0.74 12.87
CA SER A 10 3.20 -0.21 11.60
C SER A 10 2.42 1.02 11.16
N ALA A 11 3.00 1.85 10.30
CA ALA A 11 2.29 2.94 9.67
C ALA A 11 1.19 2.42 8.73
N GLU A 12 0.09 3.17 8.61
CA GLU A 12 -0.94 2.94 7.59
C GLU A 12 -0.72 3.89 6.40
N VAL A 13 -0.73 3.34 5.19
CA VAL A 13 -0.53 4.07 3.94
C VAL A 13 -1.72 3.83 3.02
N VAL A 14 -2.42 4.91 2.66
CA VAL A 14 -3.49 4.87 1.66
C VAL A 14 -2.96 5.35 0.32
N VAL A 15 -3.13 4.53 -0.72
CA VAL A 15 -2.75 4.84 -2.10
C VAL A 15 -4.02 5.04 -2.92
N LEU A 16 -4.16 6.24 -3.51
CA LEU A 16 -5.29 6.58 -4.39
C LEU A 16 -4.88 6.40 -5.85
N GLY A 17 -5.49 5.42 -6.52
CA GLY A 17 -5.16 4.98 -7.87
C GLY A 17 -4.17 3.82 -7.86
N GLY A 18 -4.60 2.66 -8.31
CA GLY A 18 -3.83 1.43 -8.43
C GLY A 18 -3.02 1.32 -9.72
N GLY A 19 -2.93 2.36 -10.56
CA GLY A 19 -2.14 2.39 -11.80
C GLY A 19 -0.63 2.14 -11.59
N VAL A 20 0.19 2.39 -12.61
CA VAL A 20 1.65 2.09 -12.54
C VAL A 20 2.30 2.74 -11.31
N VAL A 21 2.14 4.06 -11.16
CA VAL A 21 2.72 4.81 -10.04
C VAL A 21 2.22 4.30 -8.69
N GLY A 22 0.90 4.12 -8.55
CA GLY A 22 0.31 3.65 -7.29
C GLY A 22 0.74 2.23 -6.92
N THR A 23 0.90 1.35 -7.90
CA THR A 23 1.42 -0.01 -7.67
C THR A 23 2.85 0.01 -7.14
N HIS A 24 3.72 0.84 -7.72
CA HIS A 24 5.09 0.98 -7.24
C HIS A 24 5.15 1.62 -5.84
N ALA A 25 4.33 2.64 -5.58
CA ALA A 25 4.22 3.25 -4.26
C ALA A 25 3.74 2.24 -3.21
N ALA A 26 2.71 1.45 -3.54
CA ALA A 26 2.19 0.40 -2.66
C ALA A 26 3.24 -0.68 -2.36
N LYS A 27 3.97 -1.14 -3.40
CA LYS A 27 5.06 -2.13 -3.24
C LYS A 27 6.17 -1.60 -2.33
N MET A 28 6.59 -0.36 -2.50
CA MET A 28 7.60 0.27 -1.65
C MET A 28 7.12 0.38 -0.20
N ALA A 29 5.91 0.91 0.02
CA ALA A 29 5.36 1.06 1.37
C ALA A 29 5.19 -0.29 2.08
N ALA A 30 4.69 -1.31 1.38
CA ALA A 30 4.57 -2.66 1.91
C ALA A 30 5.94 -3.29 2.20
N GLY A 31 6.93 -3.08 1.32
CA GLY A 31 8.31 -3.54 1.53
C GLY A 31 8.98 -2.90 2.75
N LEU A 32 8.54 -1.69 3.14
CA LEU A 32 8.98 -1.03 4.36
C LEU A 32 8.18 -1.47 5.60
N GLY A 33 7.26 -2.42 5.46
CA GLY A 33 6.44 -3.01 6.52
C GLY A 33 5.16 -2.26 6.85
N ALA A 34 4.77 -1.26 6.06
CA ALA A 34 3.52 -0.54 6.29
C ALA A 34 2.29 -1.40 5.97
N ARG A 35 1.18 -1.12 6.66
CA ARG A 35 -0.15 -1.58 6.25
C ARG A 35 -0.62 -0.69 5.10
N VAL A 36 -0.73 -1.25 3.90
CA VAL A 36 -1.10 -0.50 2.69
C VAL A 36 -2.54 -0.80 2.29
N VAL A 37 -3.30 0.26 1.99
CA VAL A 37 -4.66 0.18 1.41
C VAL A 37 -4.66 0.89 0.07
N ILE A 38 -5.05 0.19 -0.99
CA ILE A 38 -5.16 0.75 -2.35
C ILE A 38 -6.64 1.00 -2.66
N LEU A 39 -6.97 2.21 -3.09
CA LEU A 39 -8.29 2.57 -3.58
C LEU A 39 -8.19 2.86 -5.08
N ASP A 40 -9.01 2.20 -5.90
CA ASP A 40 -9.11 2.45 -7.33
C ASP A 40 -10.58 2.36 -7.74
N VAL A 41 -10.97 3.14 -8.75
CA VAL A 41 -12.32 3.12 -9.32
C VAL A 41 -12.54 1.90 -10.23
N SER A 42 -11.47 1.31 -10.75
CA SER A 42 -11.50 0.16 -11.64
C SER A 42 -11.41 -1.15 -10.85
N LEU A 43 -12.53 -1.89 -10.80
CA LEU A 43 -12.56 -3.24 -10.23
C LEU A 43 -11.63 -4.20 -10.97
N HIS A 44 -11.46 -4.03 -12.28
CA HIS A 44 -10.50 -4.84 -13.05
C HIS A 44 -9.07 -4.58 -12.57
N ARG A 45 -8.72 -3.32 -12.29
CA ARG A 45 -7.40 -2.97 -11.77
C ARG A 45 -7.17 -3.55 -10.37
N LEU A 46 -8.15 -3.46 -9.48
CA LEU A 46 -8.04 -4.02 -8.13
C LEU A 46 -7.92 -5.55 -8.15
N ARG A 47 -8.56 -6.25 -9.09
CA ARG A 47 -8.43 -7.71 -9.23
C ARG A 47 -7.08 -8.17 -9.77
N TYR A 48 -6.38 -7.31 -10.50
CA TYR A 48 -5.07 -7.61 -11.08
C TYR A 48 -3.94 -7.50 -10.04
N LEU A 49 -4.12 -6.64 -9.02
CA LEU A 49 -3.14 -6.38 -7.96
C LEU A 49 -3.26 -7.41 -6.83
#